data_AF-A0A9P0PJ84-F1
#
_entry.id   AF-A0A9P0PJ84-F1
#
_cell.length_a   1.000
_cell.length_b   1.000
_cell.length_c   1.000
_cell.angle_alpha   90.00
_cell.angle_beta   90.00
_cell.angle_gamma   90.00
#
_symmetry.space_group_name_H-M   'P 1'
#
loop_
_entity.id
_entity.type
_entity.pdbx_description
1 polymer ?
#
loop_
_entity_poly.entity_id
_entity_poly.type
_entity_poly.pdbx_seq_one_letter_code
_entity_poly.pdbx_strand_id
1 'polypeptide(L)'
;MSVPLENVIASDSGYLLRHWLITPYRPEPPQGTPESRFNEKMKQIRVSIEQCFGLLKNRFRCLLKDRVLHYAPETCAKIVNSCAVLHNLCLENNIPLYNDQEDVDK
;
A
#
# COMPACT_ATOMS: atom_id res chain seq x y z
N MET A 1 20.75 24.02 4.20
CA MET A 1 21.43 22.74 3.89
C MET A 1 20.42 21.89 3.12
N SER A 2 20.53 21.81 1.79
CA SER A 2 19.61 21.02 0.97
C SER A 2 20.02 19.55 1.03
N VAL A 3 19.22 18.71 1.68
CA VAL A 3 19.44 17.26 1.68
C VAL A 3 19.11 16.76 0.27
N PRO A 4 20.01 16.04 -0.42
CA PRO A 4 19.71 15.47 -1.73
C PRO A 4 18.58 14.44 -1.56
N LEU A 5 17.49 14.59 -2.32
CA LEU A 5 16.29 13.75 -2.27
C LEU A 5 16.46 12.36 -2.88
N GLU A 6 17.68 11.89 -3.12
CA GLU A 6 17.89 10.81 -4.08
C GLU A 6 17.30 9.46 -3.66
N ASN A 7 17.06 9.18 -2.37
CA ASN A 7 16.38 7.95 -1.96
C ASN A 7 15.71 8.12 -0.59
N VAL A 8 14.43 8.52 -0.55
CA VAL A 8 13.68 8.67 0.71
C VAL A 8 12.41 7.83 0.69
N ILE A 9 12.17 7.11 1.80
CA ILE A 9 10.99 6.26 1.97
C ILE A 9 9.89 7.09 2.65
N ALA A 10 8.69 7.05 2.09
CA ALA A 10 7.50 7.60 2.73
C ALA A 10 6.97 6.61 3.77
N SER A 11 6.74 7.08 4.98
CA SER A 11 6.29 6.28 6.10
C SER A 11 4.96 6.77 6.65
N ASP A 12 4.30 5.88 7.40
CA ASP A 12 3.24 6.31 8.29
C ASP A 12 3.79 7.07 9.50
N SER A 13 2.86 7.57 10.28
CA SER A 13 3.11 8.48 11.38
C SER A 13 3.46 7.77 12.70
N GLY A 14 3.42 6.44 12.74
CA GLY A 14 3.92 5.61 13.85
C GLY A 14 5.45 5.47 13.87
N TYR A 15 6.14 5.83 12.79
CA TYR A 15 7.60 5.84 12.73
C TYR A 15 8.17 7.22 13.09
N LEU A 16 9.45 7.23 13.45
CA LEU A 16 10.20 8.45 13.69
C LEU A 16 10.86 8.95 12.40
N LEU A 17 10.94 10.27 12.23
CA LEU A 17 11.67 10.90 11.13
C LEU A 17 13.14 10.44 11.13
N ARG A 18 13.66 10.09 9.95
CA ARG A 18 15.07 9.75 9.71
C ARG A 18 15.54 10.43 8.43
N HIS A 19 16.86 10.50 8.24
CA HIS A 19 17.44 11.04 7.01
C HIS A 19 17.02 10.29 5.73
N TRP A 20 16.51 9.06 5.88
CA TRP A 20 16.02 8.18 4.81
C TRP A 20 14.52 7.86 4.92
N LEU A 21 13.83 8.37 5.95
CA LEU A 21 12.44 8.05 6.24
C LEU A 21 11.65 9.32 6.54
N ILE A 22 10.72 9.67 5.66
CA ILE A 22 9.84 10.81 5.80
C ILE A 22 8.53 10.39 6.46
N THR A 23 8.11 11.13 7.48
CA THR A 23 6.85 10.95 8.21
C THR A 23 6.03 12.22 8.13
N PRO A 24 4.69 12.16 8.14
CA PRO A 24 3.86 13.35 8.18
C PRO A 24 4.03 14.12 9.50
N TYR A 25 3.81 15.43 9.47
CA TYR A 25 3.86 16.30 10.63
C TYR A 25 2.78 15.93 11.66
N ARG A 26 3.14 16.00 12.95
CA ARG A 26 2.25 15.79 14.10
C ARG A 26 2.51 16.84 15.19
N PRO A 27 1.47 17.38 15.87
CA PRO A 27 0.04 17.22 15.58
C PRO A 27 -0.34 17.76 14.19
N GLU A 28 -1.55 17.48 13.70
CA GLU A 28 -1.98 17.92 12.36
C GLU A 28 -1.84 19.46 12.25
N PRO A 29 -1.04 19.97 11.30
CA PRO A 29 -0.81 21.40 11.15
C PRO A 29 -2.08 22.13 10.68
N PRO A 30 -2.23 23.43 11.00
CA PRO A 30 -3.35 24.25 10.53
C PRO A 30 -3.47 24.24 9.01
N GLN A 31 -4.71 24.26 8.51
CA GLN A 31 -4.98 24.25 7.07
C GLN A 31 -4.33 25.46 6.37
N GLY A 32 -3.76 25.23 5.19
CA GLY A 32 -3.13 26.26 4.38
C GLY A 32 -1.64 26.48 4.64
N THR A 33 -1.10 25.91 5.73
CA THR A 33 0.34 25.90 6.01
C THR A 33 1.11 25.00 5.03
N PRO A 34 2.41 25.26 4.79
CA PRO A 34 3.27 24.36 4.02
C PRO A 34 3.25 22.91 4.54
N GLU A 35 3.24 22.74 5.85
CA GLU A 35 3.20 21.45 6.55
C GLU A 35 1.88 20.71 6.29
N SER A 36 0.75 21.43 6.25
CA SER A 36 -0.55 20.87 5.89
C SER A 36 -0.59 20.39 4.44
N ARG A 37 -0.02 21.17 3.50
CA ARG A 37 0.11 20.76 2.10
C ARG A 37 1.00 19.53 1.93
N PHE A 38 2.06 19.44 2.73
CA PHE A 38 2.93 18.27 2.76
C PHE A 38 2.20 17.02 3.27
N ASN A 39 1.47 17.13 4.40
CA ASN A 39 0.66 16.04 4.93
C ASN A 39 -0.41 15.58 3.93
N GLU A 40 -1.01 16.51 3.19
CA GLU A 40 -1.98 16.20 2.14
C GLU A 40 -1.34 15.37 1.01
N LYS A 41 -0.12 15.70 0.59
CA LYS A 41 0.63 14.89 -0.38
C LYS A 41 0.97 13.50 0.15
N MET A 42 1.39 13.40 1.41
CA MET A 42 1.62 12.12 2.08
C MET A 42 0.35 11.27 2.13
N LYS A 43 -0.82 11.86 2.41
CA LYS A 43 -2.13 11.17 2.39
C LYS A 43 -2.44 10.63 1.00
N GLN A 44 -2.24 11.41 -0.07
CA GLN A 44 -2.47 10.97 -1.46
C GLN A 44 -1.61 9.76 -1.85
N ILE A 45 -0.34 9.73 -1.41
CA ILE A 45 0.55 8.58 -1.59
C ILE A 45 -0.02 7.35 -0.88
N ARG A 46 -0.42 7.50 0.39
CA ARG A 46 -1.00 6.38 1.17
C ARG A 46 -2.27 5.83 0.53
N VAL A 47 -3.17 6.69 0.06
CA VAL A 47 -4.42 6.26 -0.61
C VAL A 47 -4.11 5.37 -1.82
N SER A 48 -3.12 5.75 -2.63
CA SER A 48 -2.72 4.96 -3.81
C SER A 48 -2.18 3.58 -3.42
N ILE A 49 -1.36 3.51 -2.36
CA ILE A 49 -0.81 2.25 -1.83
C ILE A 49 -1.91 1.38 -1.23
N GLU A 50 -2.82 1.95 -0.43
CA GLU A 50 -3.94 1.26 0.19
C GLU A 50 -4.89 0.68 -0.86
N GLN A 51 -5.18 1.44 -1.92
CA GLN A 51 -5.97 0.96 -3.07
C GLN A 51 -5.27 -0.22 -3.78
N CYS A 52 -3.98 -0.10 -4.08
CA CYS A 52 -3.20 -1.18 -4.69
C CYS A 52 -3.26 -2.47 -3.87
N PHE A 53 -3.00 -2.38 -2.55
CA PHE A 53 -3.12 -3.55 -1.67
C PHE A 53 -4.54 -4.07 -1.53
N GLY A 54 -5.54 -3.21 -1.60
CA GLY A 54 -6.95 -3.60 -1.66
C GLY A 54 -7.26 -4.47 -2.87
N LEU A 55 -6.83 -4.03 -4.07
CA LEU A 55 -7.01 -4.78 -5.32
C LEU A 55 -6.23 -6.10 -5.31
N LEU A 56 -5.00 -6.10 -4.81
CA LEU A 56 -4.17 -7.29 -4.67
C LEU A 56 -4.85 -8.35 -3.78
N LYS A 57 -5.33 -7.96 -2.60
CA LYS A 57 -6.04 -8.84 -1.66
C LYS A 57 -7.39 -9.30 -2.20
N ASN A 58 -8.09 -8.44 -2.95
CA ASN A 58 -9.34 -8.82 -3.60
C ASN A 58 -9.11 -9.92 -4.63
N ARG A 59 -8.06 -9.80 -5.47
CA ARG A 59 -7.68 -10.81 -6.46
C ARG A 59 -7.21 -12.11 -5.80
N PHE A 60 -6.33 -12.01 -4.81
CA PHE A 60 -5.74 -13.15 -4.11
C PHE A 60 -6.26 -13.23 -2.69
N ARG A 61 -7.43 -13.87 -2.54
CA ARG A 61 -8.14 -13.99 -1.27
C ARG A 61 -7.34 -14.67 -0.15
N CYS A 62 -6.29 -15.43 -0.48
CA CYS A 62 -5.35 -15.98 0.50
C CYS A 62 -4.56 -14.91 1.28
N LEU A 63 -4.60 -13.64 0.86
CA LEU A 63 -3.98 -12.51 1.55
C LEU A 63 -4.96 -11.75 2.46
N LEU A 64 -6.23 -12.17 2.53
CA LEU A 64 -7.21 -11.55 3.42
C LEU A 64 -6.90 -11.87 4.88
N LYS A 65 -7.24 -10.92 5.76
CA LYS A 65 -7.03 -11.05 7.21
C LYS A 65 -7.70 -12.30 7.78
N ASP A 66 -8.88 -12.66 7.28
CA ASP A 66 -9.64 -13.84 7.75
C ASP A 66 -9.08 -15.16 7.19
N ARG A 67 -8.14 -15.09 6.24
CA ARG A 67 -7.45 -16.23 5.63
C ARG A 67 -5.96 -16.14 5.92
N VAL A 68 -5.62 -15.98 7.20
CA VAL A 68 -4.22 -15.87 7.67
C VAL A 68 -3.39 -17.01 7.10
N LEU A 69 -2.22 -16.67 6.56
CA LEU A 69 -1.26 -17.64 6.07
C LEU A 69 -0.62 -18.36 7.27
N HIS A 70 -0.97 -19.63 7.47
CA HIS A 70 -0.43 -20.49 8.53
C HIS A 70 0.93 -21.11 8.13
N TYR A 71 1.85 -20.27 7.66
CA TYR A 71 3.20 -20.67 7.28
C TYR A 71 4.24 -19.84 8.03
N ALA A 72 5.50 -20.30 7.99
CA ALA A 72 6.62 -19.50 8.46
C ALA A 72 6.71 -18.15 7.70
N PRO A 73 7.18 -17.07 8.34
CA PRO A 73 7.24 -15.74 7.73
C PRO A 73 7.93 -15.70 6.36
N GLU A 74 8.97 -16.50 6.17
CA GLU A 74 9.73 -16.61 4.91
C GLU A 74 8.86 -17.17 3.78
N THR A 75 8.01 -18.15 4.09
CA THR A 75 7.06 -18.72 3.14
C THR A 75 5.93 -17.73 2.86
N CYS A 76 5.42 -17.03 3.89
CA CYS A 76 4.44 -15.97 3.70
C CYS A 76 4.96 -14.86 2.77
N ALA A 77 6.22 -14.43 2.93
CA ALA A 77 6.84 -13.44 2.06
C ALA A 77 6.92 -13.92 0.60
N LYS A 78 7.26 -15.20 0.36
CA LYS A 78 7.23 -15.80 -0.99
C LYS A 78 5.84 -15.79 -1.59
N ILE A 79 4.81 -16.15 -0.81
CA ILE A 79 3.42 -16.14 -1.28
C ILE A 79 3.00 -14.72 -1.67
N VAL A 80 3.27 -13.72 -0.82
CA VAL A 80 2.95 -12.31 -1.08
C VAL A 80 3.65 -11.81 -2.35
N ASN A 81 4.94 -12.11 -2.52
CA ASN A 81 5.70 -11.73 -3.72
C ASN A 81 5.13 -12.37 -4.99
N SER A 82 4.82 -13.68 -4.94
CA SER A 82 4.18 -14.37 -6.06
C SER A 82 2.84 -13.74 -6.44
N CYS A 83 2.00 -13.40 -5.45
CA CYS A 83 0.75 -12.69 -5.69
C CYS A 83 0.97 -11.32 -6.35
N ALA A 84 1.98 -10.54 -5.93
CA ALA A 84 2.30 -9.26 -6.54
C ALA A 84 2.75 -9.41 -8.01
N VAL A 85 3.63 -10.38 -8.31
CA VAL A 85 4.07 -10.67 -9.68
C VAL A 85 2.88 -11.07 -10.56
N LEU A 86 2.04 -12.00 -10.08
CA LEU A 86 0.86 -12.45 -10.81
C LEU A 86 -0.16 -11.31 -10.98
N HIS A 87 -0.32 -10.44 -9.99
CA HIS A 87 -1.19 -9.27 -10.09
C HIS A 87 -0.75 -8.34 -11.22
N ASN A 88 0.54 -8.03 -11.30
CA ASN A 88 1.09 -7.19 -12.35
C ASN A 88 0.88 -7.83 -13.73
N LEU A 89 1.12 -9.13 -13.85
CA LEU A 89 0.85 -9.87 -15.08
C LEU A 89 -0.63 -9.79 -15.47
N CYS A 90 -1.55 -9.91 -14.51
CA CYS A 90 -2.98 -9.73 -14.77
C CYS A 90 -3.32 -8.32 -15.25
N LEU A 91 -2.72 -7.27 -14.67
CA LEU A 91 -2.92 -5.89 -15.11
C LEU A 91 -2.41 -5.66 -16.53
N GLU A 92 -1.20 -6.14 -16.85
CA GLU A 92 -0.61 -6.05 -18.20
C GLU A 92 -1.47 -6.74 -19.27
N ASN A 93 -2.11 -7.85 -18.90
CA ASN A 93 -2.97 -8.63 -19.79
C ASN A 93 -4.45 -8.20 -19.71
N ASN A 94 -4.79 -7.09 -19.03
CA ASN A 94 -6.16 -6.61 -18.84
C ASN A 94 -7.13 -7.67 -18.28
N ILE A 95 -6.63 -8.57 -17.43
CA ILE A 95 -7.46 -9.60 -16.80
C ILE A 95 -8.29 -8.92 -15.71
N PRO A 96 -9.64 -8.94 -15.77
CA PRO A 96 -10.48 -8.29 -14.79
C PRO A 96 -10.32 -8.92 -13.40
N LEU A 97 -10.75 -8.20 -12.37
CA LEU A 97 -10.94 -8.79 -11.05
C LEU A 97 -12.18 -9.68 -11.10
N TYR A 98 -12.15 -10.80 -10.37
CA TYR A 98 -13.34 -11.60 -10.15
C TYR A 98 -14.34 -10.77 -9.34
N ASN A 99 -15.54 -10.56 -9.87
CA ASN A 99 -16.64 -9.98 -9.12
C ASN A 99 -17.41 -11.13 -8.45
N ASP A 100 -17.35 -11.23 -7.13
CA ASP A 100 -18.15 -12.19 -6.34
C ASP A 100 -19.68 -12.01 -6.53
N GLN A 101 -20.12 -10.98 -7.26
CA GLN A 101 -21.53 -10.66 -7.51
C GLN A 101 -22.16 -11.43 -8.67
N GLU A 102 -21.38 -12.08 -9.55
CA GLU A 102 -21.93 -12.76 -10.74
C GLU A 102 -22.32 -14.24 -10.53
N ASP A 103 -21.97 -14.83 -9.38
CA ASP A 103 -22.19 -16.27 -9.09
C ASP A 103 -23.33 -16.56 -8.08
N VAL A 104 -24.19 -15.59 -7.76
CA VAL A 104 -25.32 -15.77 -6.81
C VAL A 104 -26.65 -16.12 -7.52
N ASP A 105 -26.73 -16.02 -8.84
CA ASP A 105 -27.96 -16.26 -9.62
C ASP A 105 -27.89 -17.51 -10.55
N LYS A 106 -27.33 -18.64 -10.08
CA LYS A 106 -27.49 -19.95 -10.75
C LYS A 106 -27.96 -21.05 -9.80
#